data_AF-A0A8J7T6B1-F1
#
_entry.id   AF-A0A8J7T6B1-F1
#
_cell.length_a   1.000
_cell.length_b   1.000
_cell.length_c   1.000
_cell.angle_alpha   90.00
_cell.angle_beta   90.00
_cell.angle_gamma   90.00
#
_symmetry.space_group_name_H-M   'P 1'
#
loop_
_entity.id
_entity.type
_entity.pdbx_description
1 polymer ?
#
loop_
_entity_poly.entity_id
_entity_poly.type
_entity_poly.pdbx_seq_one_letter_code
_entity_poly.pdbx_strand_id
1 'polypeptide(L)'
;TVTVQCLYGTENQLSDHVKYWCKGHNLLTCTTLVRTDGSTTHDRISISDNKTEAMMSITMKDLQERDEGDYWCGVSLPGPDDAEQVHIKVKGRKGKIYFTVESSI
;
A
#
# COMPACT_ATOMS: atom_id res chain seq x y z
N THR A 1 -0.51 14.90 1.58
CA THR A 1 -0.14 13.58 2.10
C THR A 1 -1.38 12.74 2.28
N VAL A 2 -1.30 11.45 1.95
CA VAL A 2 -2.34 10.44 2.19
C VAL A 2 -1.70 9.30 2.97
N THR A 3 -2.46 8.74 3.91
CA THR A 3 -2.06 7.54 4.65
C THR A 3 -3.06 6.44 4.34
N VAL A 4 -2.55 5.29 3.90
CA VAL A 4 -3.31 4.05 3.72
C VAL A 4 -2.93 3.11 4.85
N GLN A 5 -3.92 2.49 5.48
CA GLN A 5 -3.72 1.50 6.53
C GLN A 5 -4.38 0.21 6.08
N CYS A 6 -3.62 -0.88 6.12
CA CYS A 6 -4.09 -2.20 5.76
C CYS A 6 -3.82 -3.15 6.93
N LEU A 7 -4.87 -3.83 7.36
CA LEU A 7 -4.76 -4.89 8.35
C LEU A 7 -4.37 -6.18 7.64
N TYR A 8 -3.55 -6.99 8.29
CA TYR A 8 -3.23 -8.34 7.83
C TYR A 8 -3.62 -9.35 8.92
N GLY A 9 -3.78 -10.60 8.52
CA GLY A 9 -4.13 -11.68 9.43
C GLY A 9 -3.11 -11.87 10.56
N THR A 10 -3.56 -12.36 11.71
CA THR A 10 -2.66 -12.66 12.86
C THR A 10 -2.22 -14.13 12.89
N GLU A 11 -2.82 -14.95 12.05
CA GLU A 11 -2.46 -16.33 11.80
C GLU A 11 -1.08 -16.45 11.14
N ASN A 12 -0.53 -17.67 11.14
CA ASN A 12 0.65 -18.05 10.36
C ASN A 12 1.91 -17.16 10.53
N GLN A 13 1.98 -16.37 11.61
CA GLN A 13 3.11 -15.46 11.88
C GLN A 13 3.32 -14.43 10.74
N LEU A 14 2.24 -13.96 10.10
CA LEU A 14 2.31 -12.95 9.02
C LEU A 14 3.03 -11.65 9.44
N SER A 15 3.07 -11.35 10.75
CA SER A 15 3.81 -10.22 11.31
C SER A 15 5.33 -10.30 11.05
N ASP A 16 5.90 -11.49 10.85
CA ASP A 16 7.34 -11.66 10.58
C ASP A 16 7.70 -11.61 9.10
N HIS A 17 6.69 -11.60 8.23
CA HIS A 17 6.87 -11.48 6.79
C HIS A 17 7.02 -10.03 6.34
N VAL A 18 7.74 -9.84 5.24
CA VAL A 18 7.96 -8.53 4.63
C VAL A 18 6.63 -7.97 4.14
N LYS A 19 6.37 -6.69 4.42
CA LYS A 19 5.22 -5.97 3.89
C LYS A 19 5.64 -5.12 2.71
N TYR A 20 4.75 -4.97 1.75
CA TYR A 20 5.02 -4.17 0.56
C TYR A 20 3.82 -3.38 0.09
N TRP A 21 4.11 -2.30 -0.63
CA TRP A 21 3.13 -1.49 -1.33
C TRP A 21 3.38 -1.61 -2.83
N CYS A 22 2.37 -2.02 -3.59
CA CYS A 22 2.49 -2.31 -5.02
C CYS A 22 1.50 -1.48 -5.84
N LYS A 23 1.89 -1.01 -7.02
CA LYS A 23 1.01 -0.29 -7.95
C LYS A 23 0.71 -1.12 -9.19
N GLY A 24 -0.57 -1.26 -9.52
CA GLY A 24 -1.05 -1.99 -10.69
C GLY A 24 -2.30 -2.80 -10.39
N HIS A 25 -3.14 -3.00 -11.40
CA HIS A 25 -4.41 -3.72 -11.26
C HIS A 25 -4.21 -5.18 -10.84
N ASN A 26 -3.17 -5.84 -11.36
CA ASN A 26 -2.94 -7.27 -11.20
C ASN A 26 -1.79 -7.52 -10.21
N LEU A 27 -2.06 -8.21 -9.10
CA LEU A 27 -1.10 -8.42 -8.00
C LEU A 27 0.19 -9.10 -8.46
N LEU A 28 0.11 -10.08 -9.36
CA LEU A 28 1.28 -10.84 -9.82
C LEU A 28 2.25 -10.03 -10.70
N THR A 29 1.79 -8.93 -11.27
CA THR A 29 2.58 -8.10 -12.21
C THR A 29 2.64 -6.64 -11.80
N CYS A 30 2.19 -6.30 -10.59
CA CYS A 30 2.22 -4.94 -10.10
C CYS A 30 3.68 -4.51 -9.86
N THR A 31 3.93 -3.20 -9.88
CA THR A 31 5.25 -2.64 -9.58
C THR A 31 5.35 -2.38 -8.09
N THR A 32 6.23 -3.09 -7.38
CA THR A 32 6.52 -2.82 -5.97
C THR A 32 7.19 -1.46 -5.82
N LEU A 33 6.61 -0.59 -4.99
CA LEU A 33 7.08 0.77 -4.77
C LEU A 33 7.92 0.89 -3.50
N VAL A 34 7.53 0.21 -2.42
CA VAL A 34 8.27 0.19 -1.14
C VAL A 34 8.09 -1.13 -0.42
N ARG A 35 9.10 -1.51 0.37
CA ARG A 35 9.11 -2.73 1.20
C ARG A 35 9.65 -2.45 2.59
N THR A 36 9.20 -3.19 3.60
CA THR A 36 9.66 -3.03 4.99
C THR A 36 11.07 -3.59 5.24
N ASP A 37 11.56 -4.48 4.37
CA ASP A 37 12.94 -4.99 4.40
C ASP A 37 13.96 -4.01 3.79
N GLY A 38 13.51 -2.88 3.25
CA GLY A 38 14.36 -1.86 2.63
C GLY A 38 14.94 -2.25 1.27
N SER A 39 14.57 -3.42 0.71
CA SER A 39 15.05 -3.84 -0.62
C SER A 39 14.46 -3.01 -1.76
N THR A 40 13.36 -2.29 -1.50
CA THR A 40 12.80 -1.30 -2.41
C THR A 40 12.38 -0.07 -1.61
N THR A 41 12.84 1.10 -2.05
CA THR A 41 12.59 2.40 -1.42
C THR A 41 12.07 3.39 -2.46
N HIS A 42 11.38 4.44 -2.00
CA HIS A 42 10.84 5.47 -2.88
C HIS A 42 10.84 6.83 -2.18
N ASP A 43 11.16 7.91 -2.90
CA ASP A 43 11.40 9.23 -2.31
C ASP A 43 10.16 9.84 -1.62
N ARG A 44 8.99 9.62 -2.23
CA ARG A 44 7.71 10.19 -1.76
C ARG A 44 6.85 9.21 -0.94
N ILE A 45 7.26 7.95 -0.82
CA ILE A 45 6.40 6.89 -0.26
C ILE A 45 7.20 6.19 0.83
N SER A 46 6.59 6.01 2.00
CA SER A 46 7.17 5.22 3.09
C SER A 46 6.18 4.17 3.57
N ILE A 47 6.70 3.04 4.04
CA ILE A 47 5.93 1.95 4.65
C ILE A 47 6.46 1.70 6.07
N SER A 48 5.54 1.48 7.00
CA SER A 48 5.84 1.06 8.38
C SER A 48 4.91 -0.09 8.78
N ASP A 49 5.40 -1.03 9.56
CA ASP A 49 4.65 -2.18 10.04
C ASP A 49 4.48 -2.11 11.56
N ASN A 50 3.23 -2.01 12.04
CA ASN A 50 2.88 -2.17 13.44
C ASN A 50 2.45 -3.63 13.69
N LYS A 51 3.42 -4.45 14.10
CA LYS A 51 3.19 -5.88 14.38
C LYS A 51 2.20 -6.15 15.51
N THR A 52 2.07 -5.24 16.48
CA THR A 52 1.14 -5.39 17.62
C THR A 52 -0.31 -5.26 17.16
N GLU A 53 -0.57 -4.37 16.21
CA GLU A 53 -1.90 -4.13 15.66
C GLU A 53 -2.15 -4.89 14.35
N ALA A 54 -1.19 -5.70 13.90
CA ALA A 54 -1.18 -6.36 12.60
C ALA A 54 -1.53 -5.40 11.45
N MET A 55 -0.90 -4.22 11.47
CA MET A 55 -1.27 -3.11 10.58
C MET A 55 -0.04 -2.53 9.88
N MET A 56 -0.04 -2.58 8.55
CA MET A 56 0.91 -1.82 7.75
C MET A 56 0.32 -0.44 7.42
N SER A 57 1.15 0.59 7.52
CA SER A 57 0.80 1.97 7.18
C SER A 57 1.69 2.48 6.06
N ILE A 58 1.07 2.92 4.97
CA ILE A 58 1.73 3.48 3.80
C ILE A 58 1.44 4.98 3.81
N THR A 59 2.50 5.78 3.81
CA THR A 59 2.38 7.24 3.72
C THR A 59 2.89 7.71 2.38
N MET A 60 2.02 8.35 1.61
CA MET A 60 2.33 8.95 0.31
C MET A 60 2.35 10.48 0.44
N LYS A 61 3.46 11.10 0.08
CA LYS A 61 3.65 12.56 0.09
C LYS A 61 3.51 13.12 -1.33
N ASP A 62 3.07 14.39 -1.40
CA ASP A 62 2.95 15.14 -2.64
C ASP A 62 2.25 14.37 -3.76
N LEU A 63 1.09 13.75 -3.45
CA LEU A 63 0.32 12.99 -4.45
C LEU A 63 -0.09 13.91 -5.59
N GLN A 64 -0.12 13.34 -6.78
CA GLN A 64 -0.48 13.99 -8.04
C GLN A 64 -1.59 13.19 -8.72
N GLU A 65 -2.22 13.78 -9.74
CA GLU A 65 -3.27 13.09 -10.52
C GLU A 65 -2.78 11.76 -11.11
N ARG A 66 -1.51 11.68 -11.53
CA ARG A 66 -0.88 10.42 -12.00
C ARG A 66 -0.72 9.33 -10.94
N ASP A 67 -0.88 9.68 -9.66
CA ASP A 67 -0.84 8.72 -8.56
C ASP A 67 -2.22 8.05 -8.36
N GLU A 68 -3.27 8.43 -9.11
CA GLU A 68 -4.51 7.66 -9.19
C GLU A 68 -4.27 6.23 -9.67
N GLY A 69 -5.07 5.28 -9.16
CA GLY A 69 -5.14 3.92 -9.69
C GLY A 69 -5.22 2.84 -8.62
N ASP A 70 -5.03 1.60 -9.08
CA ASP A 70 -5.05 0.41 -8.25
C ASP A 70 -3.70 0.15 -7.61
N TYR A 71 -3.76 -0.22 -6.33
CA TYR A 71 -2.63 -0.58 -5.50
C TYR A 71 -2.94 -1.82 -4.68
N TRP A 72 -1.90 -2.38 -4.07
CA TRP A 72 -1.99 -3.53 -3.18
C TRP A 72 -1.14 -3.29 -1.93
N CYS A 73 -1.74 -3.52 -0.78
CA CYS A 73 -1.04 -3.83 0.45
C CYS A 73 -0.77 -5.32 0.47
N GLY A 74 0.49 -5.75 0.58
CA GLY A 74 0.82 -7.17 0.51
C GLY A 74 1.77 -7.64 1.61
N VAL A 75 1.58 -8.89 2.04
CA VAL A 75 2.48 -9.67 2.87
C VAL A 75 3.19 -10.68 1.98
N SER A 76 4.52 -10.58 1.89
CA SER A 76 5.33 -11.45 1.01
C SER A 76 5.54 -12.82 1.64
N LEU A 77 4.96 -13.85 1.00
CA LEU A 77 4.96 -15.22 1.46
C LEU A 77 5.73 -16.14 0.49
N PRO A 78 6.20 -17.32 0.95
CA PRO A 78 6.77 -18.33 0.05
C PRO A 78 5.74 -18.92 -0.94
N GLY A 79 4.45 -18.76 -0.66
CA GLY A 79 3.33 -19.16 -1.50
C GLY A 79 2.55 -17.95 -2.03
N PRO A 80 1.22 -18.07 -2.24
CA PRO A 80 0.40 -16.91 -2.53
C PRO A 80 0.52 -15.86 -1.42
N ASP A 81 0.77 -14.62 -1.80
CA ASP A 81 0.81 -13.49 -0.87
C ASP A 81 -0.59 -13.23 -0.29
N ASP A 82 -0.63 -12.82 0.98
CA ASP A 82 -1.82 -12.21 1.57
C ASP A 82 -1.85 -10.73 1.17
N ALA A 83 -2.87 -10.30 0.44
CA ALA A 83 -2.89 -8.95 -0.11
C ALA A 83 -4.31 -8.36 -0.21
N GLU A 84 -4.43 -7.09 0.12
CA GLU A 84 -5.66 -6.29 0.01
C GLU A 84 -5.52 -5.27 -1.13
N GLN A 85 -6.52 -5.22 -2.01
CA GLN A 85 -6.57 -4.22 -3.08
C GLN A 85 -7.05 -2.88 -2.53
N VAL A 86 -6.34 -1.83 -2.91
CA VAL A 86 -6.66 -0.45 -2.53
C VAL A 86 -6.70 0.41 -3.79
N HIS A 87 -7.79 1.12 -3.97
CA HIS A 87 -7.95 2.07 -5.08
C HIS A 87 -7.82 3.50 -4.57
N ILE A 88 -6.85 4.25 -5.10
CA ILE A 88 -6.66 5.67 -4.77
C ILE A 88 -7.33 6.50 -5.86
N LYS A 89 -8.36 7.27 -5.49
CA LYS A 89 -9.00 8.26 -6.38
C LYS A 89 -8.52 9.67 -6.11
N VAL A 90 -8.33 10.42 -7.18
CA VAL A 90 -8.00 11.84 -7.17
C VAL A 90 -9.23 12.64 -7.59
N LYS A 91 -9.68 13.53 -6.70
CA LYS A 91 -10.79 14.44 -6.97
C LYS A 91 -10.26 15.86 -7.13
N GLY A 92 -10.34 16.39 -8.35
CA GLY A 92 -10.04 17.79 -8.64
C GLY A 92 -11.28 18.69 -8.49
N ARG A 93 -11.14 19.84 -7.83
CA ARG A 93 -12.09 20.96 -7.85
C ARG A 93 -11.31 22.25 -8.06
N LYS A 94 -11.58 22.99 -9.15
CA LYS A 94 -10.89 24.25 -9.57
C LYS A 94 -9.86 24.78 -8.56
N GLY A 95 -8.59 24.43 -8.76
CA GLY A 95 -7.45 24.90 -7.95
C GLY A 95 -7.15 24.08 -6.68
N LYS A 96 -7.89 23.01 -6.38
CA LYS A 96 -7.65 22.09 -5.26
C LYS A 96 -7.78 20.64 -5.70
N ILE A 97 -6.82 19.82 -5.27
CA ILE A 97 -6.81 18.37 -5.48
C ILE A 97 -6.98 17.71 -4.11
N TYR A 98 -7.94 16.79 -4.01
CA TYR A 98 -8.19 15.96 -2.83
C TYR A 98 -8.07 14.48 -3.23
N PHE A 99 -7.75 13.64 -2.25
CA PHE A 99 -7.52 12.21 -2.48
C PHE A 99 -8.47 11.41 -1.61
N THR A 100 -8.98 10.30 -2.13
CA THR A 100 -9.80 9.34 -1.38
C THR A 100 -9.20 7.96 -1.54
N VAL A 101 -9.07 7.24 -0.43
CA VAL A 101 -8.63 5.85 -0.41
C VAL A 101 -9.90 5.01 -0.33
N GLU A 102 -10.10 4.13 -1.31
CA GLU A 102 -11.22 3.20 -1.36
C GLU A 102 -10.64 1.78 -1.28
N SER A 103 -10.87 1.06 -0.18
CA SER A 103 -10.57 -0.37 -0.10
C SER A 103 -11.64 -1.16 -0.84
N SER A 104 -11.22 -2.17 -1.60
CA SER A 104 -12.14 -3.15 -2.19
C SER A 104 -12.45 -4.22 -1.14
N ILE A 105 -13.54 -4.01 -0.37
CA ILE A 105 -14.13 -5.04 0.50
C ILE A 105 -14.88 -6.04 -0.37
#